data_AF-A0AAW0G6W4-F1
#
_entry.id   AF-A0AAW0G6W4-F1
#
_cell.length_a   1.000
_cell.length_b   1.000
_cell.length_c   1.000
_cell.angle_alpha   90.00
_cell.angle_beta   90.00
_cell.angle_gamma   90.00
#
_symmetry.space_group_name_H-M   'P 1'
#
loop_
_entity.id
_entity.type
_entity.pdbx_description
1 polymer ?
#
loop_
_entity_poly.entity_id
_entity_poly.type
_entity_poly.pdbx_seq_one_letter_code
_entity_poly.pdbx_strand_id
1 'polypeptide(L)'
;MAELASSGSIESQTKTEEVTAVAQTDLEADIPDGGLQAWLCVLGGWLVTFCTFGYAQSFGVYEDLYVLAGASTPSNVAWIGSFQLFMVFAMGLPAGKLFDAGYFHHIQIAGALLFVFSLFML
;
A
#
# COMPACT_ATOMS: atom_id res chain seq x y z
N MET A 1 8.95 3.61 62.60
CA MET A 1 9.77 3.09 61.47
C MET A 1 9.04 2.05 60.62
N ALA A 2 8.16 1.20 61.18
CA ALA A 2 7.40 0.21 60.40
C ALA A 2 6.24 0.79 59.56
N GLU A 3 5.64 1.93 59.95
CA GLU A 3 4.55 2.57 59.18
C GLU A 3 4.99 3.19 57.84
N LEU A 4 6.20 3.75 57.76
CA LEU A 4 6.68 4.42 56.54
C LEU A 4 6.99 3.43 55.40
N ALA A 5 7.35 2.18 55.74
CA ALA A 5 7.58 1.12 54.75
C ALA A 5 6.27 0.56 54.16
N SER A 6 5.20 0.53 54.96
CA SER A 6 3.86 0.12 54.51
C SER A 6 3.25 1.17 53.58
N SER A 7 3.38 2.46 53.93
CA SER A 7 2.86 3.56 53.13
C SER A 7 3.51 3.66 51.74
N GLY A 8 4.83 3.45 51.63
CA GLY A 8 5.53 3.47 50.34
C GLY A 8 5.20 2.26 49.45
N SER A 9 4.81 1.13 50.04
CA SER A 9 4.36 -0.06 49.31
C SER A 9 2.97 0.16 48.69
N ILE A 10 2.09 0.85 49.42
CA ILE A 10 0.74 1.19 48.96
C ILE A 10 0.79 2.24 47.85
N GLU A 11 1.61 3.29 47.97
CA GLU A 11 1.80 4.30 46.91
C GLU A 11 2.38 3.71 45.61
N SER A 12 3.31 2.76 45.74
CA SER A 12 3.91 2.05 44.60
C SER A 12 2.89 1.12 43.92
N GLN A 13 2.04 0.44 44.69
CA GLN A 13 0.95 -0.37 44.14
C GLN A 13 -0.15 0.47 43.50
N THR A 14 -0.56 1.58 44.11
CA THR A 14 -1.55 2.51 43.53
C THR A 14 -1.04 3.13 42.23
N LYS A 15 0.24 3.52 42.17
CA LYS A 15 0.85 4.03 40.92
C LYS A 15 0.97 2.95 39.85
N THR A 16 1.18 1.69 40.22
CA THR A 16 1.28 0.58 39.28
C THR A 16 -0.10 0.16 38.77
N GLU A 17 -1.11 0.12 39.63
CA GLU A 17 -2.51 -0.14 39.24
C GLU A 17 -3.10 0.99 38.40
N GLU A 18 -2.80 2.25 38.72
CA GLU A 18 -3.26 3.41 37.94
C GLU A 18 -2.55 3.51 36.58
N VAL A 19 -1.24 3.23 36.50
CA VAL A 19 -0.50 3.16 35.22
C VAL A 19 -0.96 1.97 34.38
N THR A 20 -1.37 0.86 34.99
CA THR A 20 -1.92 -0.30 34.25
C THR A 20 -3.37 -0.07 33.82
N ALA A 21 -4.20 0.60 34.64
CA ALA A 21 -5.58 0.92 34.31
C ALA A 21 -5.71 2.05 33.27
N VAL A 22 -4.82 3.04 33.29
CA VAL A 22 -4.73 4.09 32.26
C VAL A 22 -4.12 3.53 30.97
N ALA A 23 -3.16 2.60 31.04
CA ALA A 23 -2.64 1.94 29.84
C ALA A 23 -3.61 0.92 29.21
N GLN A 24 -4.55 0.35 29.99
CA GLN A 24 -5.54 -0.58 29.47
C GLN A 24 -6.78 0.10 28.86
N THR A 25 -7.05 1.37 29.16
CA THR A 25 -8.21 2.08 28.60
C THR A 25 -7.95 2.67 27.21
N ASP A 26 -6.69 2.87 26.81
CA ASP A 26 -6.33 3.35 25.46
C ASP A 26 -6.05 2.21 24.44
N LEU A 27 -6.05 0.94 24.88
CA LEU A 27 -5.89 -0.22 24.00
C LEU A 27 -7.21 -0.74 23.43
N GLU A 28 -8.34 -0.21 23.90
CA GLU A 28 -9.64 -0.32 23.23
C GLU A 28 -9.82 0.84 22.25
N ALA A 29 -8.77 1.14 21.48
CA ALA A 29 -8.93 1.84 20.21
C ALA A 29 -9.82 0.93 19.37
N ASP A 30 -11.12 1.26 19.36
CA ASP A 30 -12.17 0.75 18.46
C ASP A 30 -11.51 0.29 17.17
N ILE A 31 -11.19 -1.00 17.07
CA ILE A 31 -10.55 -1.55 15.89
C ILE A 31 -11.61 -1.30 14.82
N PRO A 32 -11.35 -0.49 13.78
CA PRO A 32 -12.37 -0.14 12.80
C PRO A 32 -12.60 -1.34 11.87
N ASP A 33 -13.10 -2.42 12.45
CA ASP A 33 -13.32 -3.70 11.81
C ASP A 33 -14.56 -3.59 10.94
N GLY A 34 -14.31 -3.55 9.63
CA GLY A 34 -15.29 -3.96 8.62
C GLY A 34 -16.36 -2.94 8.25
N GLY A 35 -16.26 -1.68 8.67
CA GLY A 35 -17.13 -0.61 8.19
C GLY A 35 -17.00 -0.37 6.68
N LEU A 36 -17.91 0.45 6.11
CA LEU A 36 -17.89 0.78 4.68
C LEU A 36 -16.53 1.34 4.22
N GLN A 37 -15.85 2.12 5.05
CA GLN A 37 -14.53 2.67 4.73
C GLN A 37 -13.45 1.58 4.57
N ALA A 38 -13.46 0.55 5.40
CA ALA A 38 -12.54 -0.58 5.27
C ALA A 38 -12.78 -1.34 3.95
N TRP A 39 -14.05 -1.61 3.61
CA TRP A 39 -14.40 -2.24 2.34
C TRP A 39 -14.07 -1.38 1.13
N LEU A 40 -14.24 -0.06 1.21
CA LEU A 40 -13.83 0.86 0.14
C LEU A 40 -12.31 0.88 -0.04
N CYS A 41 -11.53 0.76 1.04
CA CYS A 41 -10.08 0.63 0.95
C CYS A 41 -9.67 -0.68 0.24
N VAL A 42 -10.29 -1.81 0.60
CA VAL A 42 -10.07 -3.10 -0.06
C VAL A 42 -10.45 -3.03 -1.55
N LEU A 43 -11.62 -2.47 -1.86
CA LEU A 43 -12.07 -2.26 -3.24
C LEU A 43 -11.10 -1.36 -4.01
N GLY A 44 -10.61 -0.28 -3.39
CA GLY A 44 -9.62 0.62 -3.98
C GLY A 44 -8.31 -0.09 -4.29
N GLY A 45 -7.77 -0.85 -3.34
CA GLY A 45 -6.56 -1.65 -3.53
C GLY A 45 -6.73 -2.71 -4.63
N TRP A 46 -7.90 -3.36 -4.67
CA TRP A 46 -8.25 -4.31 -5.73
C TRP A 46 -8.31 -3.63 -7.10
N LEU A 47 -8.97 -2.48 -7.22
CA LEU A 47 -9.05 -1.71 -8.47
C LEU A 47 -7.67 -1.26 -8.96
N VAL A 48 -6.82 -0.74 -8.07
CA VAL A 48 -5.45 -0.35 -8.41
C VAL A 48 -4.65 -1.54 -8.92
N THR A 49 -4.75 -2.68 -8.24
CA THR A 49 -4.04 -3.92 -8.63
C THR A 49 -4.58 -4.45 -9.96
N PHE A 50 -5.90 -4.47 -10.14
CA PHE A 50 -6.57 -4.90 -11.37
C PHE A 50 -6.14 -4.04 -12.56
N CYS A 51 -6.18 -2.72 -12.44
CA CYS A 51 -5.77 -1.83 -13.52
C CYS A 51 -4.28 -1.98 -13.85
N THR A 52 -3.41 -2.10 -12.85
CA THR A 52 -1.96 -2.15 -13.06
C THR A 52 -1.52 -3.51 -13.61
N PHE A 53 -1.84 -4.60 -12.91
CA PHE A 53 -1.44 -5.95 -13.31
C PHE A 53 -2.31 -6.48 -14.45
N GLY A 54 -3.60 -6.17 -14.50
CA GLY A 54 -4.47 -6.55 -15.61
C GLY A 54 -4.01 -5.94 -16.94
N TYR A 55 -3.60 -4.66 -16.93
CA TYR A 55 -3.00 -4.04 -18.11
C TYR A 55 -1.67 -4.70 -18.49
N ALA A 56 -0.78 -4.96 -17.52
CA ALA A 56 0.49 -5.63 -17.79
C ALA A 56 0.32 -7.04 -18.36
N GLN A 57 -0.68 -7.80 -17.92
CA GLN A 57 -0.95 -9.13 -18.45
C GLN A 57 -1.63 -9.10 -19.82
N SER A 58 -2.40 -8.04 -20.13
CA SER A 58 -3.00 -7.86 -21.45
C SER A 58 -1.95 -7.67 -22.56
N PHE A 59 -0.73 -7.24 -22.21
CA PHE A 59 0.36 -7.05 -23.17
C PHE A 59 0.67 -8.31 -24.01
N GLY A 60 0.57 -9.51 -23.42
CA GLY A 60 0.82 -10.75 -24.16
C GLY A 60 -0.14 -10.93 -25.35
N VAL A 61 -1.39 -10.50 -25.20
CA VAL A 61 -2.38 -10.53 -26.30
C VAL A 61 -2.05 -9.49 -27.37
N TYR A 62 -1.55 -8.32 -26.96
CA TYR A 62 -1.11 -7.29 -27.91
C TYR A 62 0.11 -7.74 -28.71
N GLU A 63 1.07 -8.41 -28.07
CA GLU A 63 2.23 -8.99 -28.77
C GLU A 63 1.79 -9.94 -29.88
N ASP A 64 0.94 -10.91 -29.57
CA ASP A 64 0.40 -11.85 -30.55
C ASP A 64 -0.35 -11.15 -31.68
N LEU A 65 -1.16 -10.15 -31.35
CA LEU A 65 -1.94 -9.39 -32.34
C LEU A 65 -1.02 -8.59 -33.28
N TYR A 66 0.01 -7.93 -32.76
CA TYR A 66 0.95 -7.16 -33.58
C TYR A 66 1.83 -8.02 -34.48
N VAL A 67 2.23 -9.19 -33.98
CA VAL A 67 2.97 -10.18 -34.78
C VAL A 67 2.09 -10.74 -35.89
N LEU A 68 0.83 -11.08 -35.58
CA LEU A 68 -0.11 -11.60 -36.57
C LEU A 68 -0.50 -10.56 -37.62
N ALA A 69 -0.62 -9.29 -37.23
CA ALA A 69 -0.86 -8.17 -38.14
C ALA A 69 0.35 -7.82 -39.01
N GLY A 70 1.51 -8.45 -38.78
CA GLY A 70 2.76 -8.18 -39.51
C GLY A 70 3.37 -6.81 -39.20
N ALA A 71 2.99 -6.19 -38.07
CA ALA A 71 3.44 -4.85 -37.69
C ALA A 71 4.93 -4.84 -37.28
N SER A 72 5.39 -5.91 -36.61
CA SER A 72 6.78 -6.03 -36.14
C SER A 72 7.13 -7.47 -35.81
N THR A 73 8.41 -7.75 -35.56
CA THR A 73 8.87 -9.07 -35.10
C THR A 73 8.56 -9.27 -33.62
N PRO A 74 8.36 -10.53 -33.15
CA PRO A 74 8.06 -10.81 -31.74
C PRO A 74 9.07 -10.18 -30.78
N SER A 75 10.36 -10.32 -31.05
CA SER A 75 11.43 -9.72 -30.24
C SER A 75 11.33 -8.19 -30.14
N ASN A 76 10.89 -7.51 -31.20
CA ASN A 76 10.76 -6.06 -31.23
C ASN A 76 9.51 -5.57 -30.49
N VAL A 77 8.54 -6.44 -30.22
CA VAL A 77 7.37 -6.10 -29.40
C VAL A 77 7.63 -6.51 -27.95
N ALA A 78 8.17 -7.71 -27.72
CA ALA A 78 8.46 -8.28 -26.40
C ALA A 78 9.34 -7.38 -25.50
N TRP A 79 10.29 -6.62 -26.07
CA TRP A 79 11.13 -5.72 -25.25
C TRP A 79 10.31 -4.58 -24.62
N ILE A 80 9.21 -4.14 -25.25
CA ILE A 80 8.34 -3.10 -24.73
C ILE A 80 7.63 -3.61 -23.46
N GLY A 81 7.06 -4.81 -23.50
CA GLY A 81 6.44 -5.44 -22.34
C GLY A 81 7.45 -5.76 -21.24
N SER A 82 8.66 -6.19 -21.62
CA SER A 82 9.76 -6.43 -20.67
C SER A 82 10.17 -5.13 -19.97
N PHE A 83 10.26 -4.03 -20.71
CA PHE A 83 10.59 -2.71 -20.17
C PHE A 83 9.47 -2.17 -19.27
N GLN A 84 8.20 -2.39 -19.65
CA GLN A 84 7.04 -2.07 -18.81
C GLN A 84 7.14 -2.77 -17.45
N LEU A 85 7.38 -4.09 -17.43
CA LEU A 85 7.48 -4.86 -16.19
C LEU A 85 8.71 -4.44 -15.36
N PHE A 86 9.84 -4.18 -16.02
CA PHE A 86 11.03 -3.63 -15.36
C PHE A 86 10.74 -2.30 -14.66
N MET A 87 10.06 -1.37 -15.33
CA MET A 87 9.68 -0.07 -14.75
C MET A 87 8.76 -0.22 -13.54
N VAL A 88 7.78 -1.13 -13.57
CA VAL A 88 6.89 -1.39 -12.42
C VAL A 88 7.70 -1.77 -11.17
N PHE A 89 8.66 -2.69 -11.30
CA PHE A 89 9.50 -3.10 -10.17
C PHE A 89 10.54 -2.05 -9.78
N ALA A 90 11.18 -1.40 -10.77
CA ALA A 90 12.20 -0.38 -10.52
C ALA A 90 11.61 0.84 -9.79
N MET A 91 10.40 1.27 -10.16
CA MET A 91 9.68 2.36 -9.48
C MET A 91 9.16 1.97 -8.09
N GLY A 92 9.09 0.68 -7.77
CA GLY A 92 8.75 0.19 -6.44
C GLY A 92 9.73 0.67 -5.36
N LEU A 93 11.02 0.80 -5.68
CA LEU A 93 12.03 1.30 -4.73
C LEU A 93 11.83 2.76 -4.31
N PRO A 94 11.77 3.75 -5.22
CA PRO A 94 11.51 5.13 -4.84
C PRO A 94 10.10 5.32 -4.29
N ALA A 95 9.10 4.62 -4.83
CA ALA A 95 7.73 4.68 -4.32
C ALA A 95 7.64 4.17 -2.88
N GLY A 96 8.32 3.07 -2.55
CA GLY A 96 8.41 2.55 -1.19
C GLY A 96 9.03 3.55 -0.22
N LYS A 97 10.19 4.13 -0.57
CA LYS A 97 10.82 5.15 0.29
C LYS A 97 9.93 6.37 0.53
N LEU A 98 9.20 6.79 -0.50
CA LEU A 98 8.33 7.96 -0.42
C LEU A 98 7.03 7.63 0.36
N PHE A 99 6.55 6.39 0.25
CA PHE A 99 5.45 5.85 1.05
C PHE A 99 5.81 5.82 2.53
N ASP A 100 7.00 5.30 2.87
CA ASP A 100 7.52 5.26 4.23
C ASP A 100 7.70 6.66 4.83
N ALA A 101 7.95 7.67 4.00
CA ALA A 101 8.02 9.08 4.41
C ALA A 101 6.66 9.74 4.64
N GLY A 102 5.54 9.02 4.48
CA GLY A 102 4.18 9.49 4.75
C GLY A 102 3.46 10.13 3.55
N TYR A 103 4.06 10.12 2.36
CA TYR A 103 3.49 10.77 1.16
C TYR A 103 2.52 9.88 0.36
N PHE A 104 1.83 8.93 1.01
CA PHE A 104 0.97 7.94 0.33
C PHE A 104 0.01 8.55 -0.69
N HIS A 105 -0.80 9.53 -0.28
CA HIS A 105 -1.82 10.13 -1.13
C HIS A 105 -1.21 10.86 -2.35
N HIS A 106 -0.06 11.51 -2.19
CA HIS A 106 0.62 12.22 -3.26
C HIS A 106 1.15 11.26 -4.32
N ILE A 107 1.77 10.17 -3.88
CA ILE A 107 2.29 9.12 -4.77
C ILE A 107 1.16 8.49 -5.55
N GLN A 108 0.03 8.20 -4.88
CA GLN A 108 -1.09 7.57 -5.56
C GLN A 108 -1.75 8.48 -6.59
N ILE A 109 -2.03 9.74 -6.25
CA ILE A 109 -2.63 10.69 -7.19
C ILE A 109 -1.71 10.92 -8.38
N ALA A 110 -0.40 11.13 -8.14
CA ALA A 110 0.57 11.31 -9.21
C ALA A 110 0.66 10.07 -10.11
N GLY A 111 0.71 8.87 -9.53
CA GLY A 111 0.75 7.60 -10.26
C GLY A 111 -0.52 7.37 -11.09
N ALA A 112 -1.69 7.63 -10.52
CA ALA A 112 -2.97 7.50 -11.22
C ALA A 112 -3.07 8.46 -12.41
N LEU A 113 -2.70 9.73 -12.24
CA LEU A 113 -2.71 10.71 -13.34
C LEU A 113 -1.74 10.31 -14.46
N LEU A 114 -0.52 9.91 -14.11
CA LEU A 114 0.48 9.44 -15.07
C LEU A 114 -0.01 8.19 -15.82
N PHE A 115 -0.63 7.25 -15.12
CA PHE A 115 -1.16 6.02 -15.71
C PHE A 115 -2.30 6.30 -16.69
N VAL A 116 -3.27 7.14 -16.30
CA VAL A 116 -4.37 7.56 -17.18
C VAL A 116 -3.83 8.29 -18.40
N PHE A 117 -2.92 9.24 -18.22
CA PHE A 117 -2.27 9.95 -19.32
C PHE A 117 -1.56 8.99 -20.28
N SER A 118 -0.85 7.98 -19.75
CA SER A 118 -0.16 6.99 -20.57
C SER A 118 -1.13 6.16 -21.41
N LEU A 119 -2.28 5.79 -20.85
CA LEU A 119 -3.32 5.06 -21.60
C LEU A 119 -3.99 5.91 -22.69
N PHE A 120 -4.14 7.23 -22.47
CA PHE A 120 -4.68 8.13 -23.49
C PHE A 120 -3.73 8.38 -24.67
N MET A 121 -2.42 8.17 -24.45
CA MET A 121 -1.38 8.37 -25.47
C MET A 121 -1.03 7.10 -26.25
N LEU A 122 -1.59 5.95 -25.85
CA LEU A 122 -1.45 4.65 -26.51
C LEU A 122 -2.46 4.51 -27.66
#